data_AF-A0A1Y0H392-F1
#
_entry.id   AF-A0A1Y0H392-F1
#
_cell.length_a   1.000
_cell.length_b   1.000
_cell.length_c   1.000
_cell.angle_alpha   90.00
_cell.angle_beta   90.00
_cell.angle_gamma   90.00
#
_symmetry.space_group_name_H-M   'P 1'
#
loop_
_entity.id
_entity.type
_entity.pdbx_description
1 polymer ?
#
loop_
_entity_poly.entity_id
_entity_poly.type
_entity_poly.pdbx_seq_one_letter_code
_entity_poly.pdbx_strand_id
1 'polypeptide(L)'
;MSDHHDNPLDERDLDLLEEMGYEPSDEPAASPVGRYTAYFFAFFALMVAVSFGFLQVVGRIEGFDIKQNRERQIMPPKGTPLLQSNVTAQGDMVQIRKDEVAKLSGYAPIPEEGRYKIPVEKAMEIVVERGLPTKAGAEVPKVMK
;
A
#
# COMPACT_ATOMS: atom_id res chain seq x y z
N MET A 1 18.57 -12.18 49.85
CA MET A 1 17.14 -12.52 50.00
C MET A 1 16.85 -13.55 48.93
N SER A 2 16.86 -14.82 49.31
CA SER A 2 16.54 -15.95 48.45
C SER A 2 15.03 -16.15 48.53
N ASP A 3 14.34 -15.79 47.46
CA ASP A 3 12.90 -16.00 47.32
C ASP A 3 12.61 -17.51 47.31
N HIS A 4 11.91 -17.97 48.35
CA HIS A 4 11.55 -19.39 48.58
C HIS A 4 10.22 -19.78 47.93
N HIS A 5 9.81 -19.09 46.86
CA HIS A 5 8.45 -19.21 46.29
C HIS A 5 8.20 -20.46 45.42
N ASP A 6 9.19 -21.33 45.20
CA ASP A 6 9.08 -22.47 44.28
C ASP A 6 8.99 -23.85 44.97
N ASN A 7 8.91 -23.91 46.31
CA ASN A 7 8.73 -25.18 47.01
C ASN A 7 7.23 -25.54 47.06
N PRO A 8 6.84 -26.79 46.72
CA PRO A 8 5.47 -27.24 46.96
C PRO A 8 5.16 -27.12 48.45
N LEU A 9 3.98 -26.60 48.78
CA LEU A 9 3.51 -26.40 50.15
C LEU A 9 3.59 -27.71 50.93
N ASP A 10 4.21 -27.68 52.11
CA ASP A 10 4.27 -28.83 53.02
C ASP A 10 2.89 -29.05 53.66
N GLU A 11 2.60 -30.24 54.17
CA GLU A 11 1.29 -30.58 54.77
C GLU A 11 0.92 -29.60 55.90
N ARG A 12 1.94 -29.09 56.61
CA ARG A 12 1.79 -28.07 57.66
C ARG A 12 1.37 -26.70 57.15
N ASP A 13 1.76 -26.34 55.94
CA ASP A 13 1.40 -25.06 55.32
C ASP A 13 -0.05 -25.10 54.82
N LEU A 14 -0.52 -26.28 54.40
CA LEU A 14 -1.90 -26.53 53.98
C LEU A 14 -2.87 -26.43 55.17
N ASP A 15 -2.53 -27.04 56.30
CA ASP A 15 -3.32 -26.94 57.55
C ASP A 15 -3.44 -25.48 58.04
N LEU A 16 -2.36 -24.70 57.94
CA LEU A 16 -2.32 -23.27 58.28
C LEU A 16 -3.21 -22.43 57.36
N LEU A 17 -3.25 -22.76 56.07
CA LEU A 17 -4.11 -22.09 55.10
C LEU A 17 -5.59 -22.40 55.36
N GLU A 18 -5.92 -23.64 55.71
CA GLU A 18 -7.26 -24.07 56.11
C GLU A 18 -7.72 -23.37 57.40
N GLU A 19 -6.84 -23.24 58.40
CA GLU A 19 -7.11 -22.50 59.64
C GLU A 19 -7.34 -20.99 59.39
N MET A 20 -6.69 -20.42 58.38
CA MET A 20 -6.91 -19.03 57.94
C MET A 20 -8.17 -18.85 57.06
N GLY A 21 -8.95 -19.92 56.85
CA GLY A 21 -10.17 -19.90 56.07
C GLY A 21 -9.95 -19.85 54.55
N TYR A 22 -8.74 -20.15 54.08
CA TYR A 22 -8.46 -20.34 52.66
C TYR A 22 -8.69 -21.81 52.31
N GLU A 23 -9.58 -22.06 51.36
CA GLU A 23 -9.78 -23.39 50.79
C GLU A 23 -8.57 -23.70 49.89
N PRO A 24 -7.88 -24.85 50.07
CA PRO A 24 -6.85 -25.26 49.13
C PRO A 24 -7.53 -25.47 47.79
N SER A 25 -7.28 -24.58 46.83
CA SER A 25 -7.75 -24.75 45.46
C SER A 25 -7.15 -26.04 44.91
N ASP A 26 -7.95 -27.11 44.87
CA ASP A 26 -7.71 -28.33 44.11
C ASP A 26 -7.78 -28.02 42.60
N GLU A 27 -6.91 -27.14 42.11
CA GLU A 27 -6.61 -27.11 40.68
C GLU A 27 -5.59 -28.23 40.42
N PRO A 28 -5.97 -29.32 39.72
CA PRO A 28 -5.01 -30.35 39.38
C PRO A 28 -3.86 -29.68 38.62
N ALA A 29 -2.63 -29.87 39.09
CA ALA A 29 -1.38 -29.22 38.64
C ALA A 29 -1.04 -29.42 37.12
N ALA A 30 -1.95 -29.97 36.34
CA ALA A 30 -1.87 -30.09 34.89
C ALA A 30 -3.17 -29.61 34.25
N SER A 31 -3.46 -28.30 34.34
CA SER A 31 -4.52 -27.71 33.53
C SER A 31 -4.20 -27.96 32.03
N PRO A 32 -5.17 -28.39 31.20
CA PRO A 32 -4.94 -28.67 29.77
C PRO A 32 -4.35 -27.49 29.00
N VAL A 33 -4.47 -26.29 29.56
CA VAL A 33 -3.96 -25.01 29.04
C VAL A 33 -2.47 -25.08 28.73
N GLY A 34 -1.65 -25.76 29.55
CA GLY A 34 -0.21 -25.87 29.29
C GLY A 34 0.10 -26.65 28.00
N ARG A 35 -0.65 -27.73 27.74
CA ARG A 35 -0.47 -28.55 26.52
C ARG A 35 -0.92 -27.82 25.27
N TYR A 36 -2.07 -27.13 25.35
CA TYR A 36 -2.56 -26.32 24.22
C TYR A 36 -1.68 -25.11 23.92
N THR A 37 -1.14 -24.47 24.96
CA THR A 37 -0.16 -23.38 24.81
C THR A 37 1.10 -23.90 24.10
N ALA A 38 1.62 -25.07 24.50
CA ALA A 38 2.76 -25.69 23.83
C ALA A 38 2.48 -26.02 22.36
N TYR A 39 1.29 -26.57 22.04
CA TYR A 39 0.89 -26.82 20.65
C TYR A 39 0.75 -25.54 19.83
N PHE A 40 0.20 -24.48 20.41
CA PHE A 40 0.08 -23.18 19.76
C PHE A 40 1.45 -22.63 19.37
N PHE A 41 2.41 -22.63 20.29
CA PHE A 41 3.76 -22.14 20.01
C PHE A 41 4.53 -23.03 19.03
N ALA A 42 4.37 -24.35 19.11
CA ALA A 42 4.96 -25.28 18.14
C ALA A 42 4.41 -25.05 16.73
N PHE A 43 3.09 -24.89 16.59
CA PHE A 43 2.44 -24.59 15.32
C PHE A 43 2.85 -23.21 14.78
N PHE A 44 2.90 -22.20 15.64
CA PHE A 44 3.34 -20.86 15.27
C PHE A 44 4.79 -20.87 14.75
N ALA A 45 5.70 -21.54 15.46
CA ALA A 45 7.09 -21.68 15.03
C ALA A 45 7.21 -22.41 13.69
N LEU A 46 6.41 -23.46 13.48
CA LEU A 46 6.32 -24.15 12.19
C LEU A 46 5.87 -23.21 11.07
N MET A 47 4.84 -22.39 11.30
CA MET A 47 4.33 -21.45 10.29
C MET A 47 5.34 -20.35 9.96
N VAL A 48 6.08 -19.85 10.95
CA VAL A 48 7.19 -18.91 10.73
C VAL A 48 8.28 -19.56 9.88
N ALA A 49 8.67 -20.80 10.17
CA ALA A 49 9.68 -21.53 9.41
C ALA A 49 9.24 -21.79 7.96
N VAL A 50 7.98 -22.18 7.74
CA VAL A 50 7.40 -22.36 6.39
C VAL A 50 7.38 -21.04 5.62
N SER A 51 6.98 -19.95 6.27
CA SER A 51 6.95 -18.61 5.66
C SER A 51 8.36 -18.15 5.26
N PHE A 52 9.35 -18.38 6.13
CA PHE A 52 10.74 -18.07 5.83
C PHE A 52 11.29 -18.90 4.68
N GLY A 53 10.99 -20.20 4.65
CA GLY A 53 11.33 -21.10 3.55
C GLY A 53 10.69 -20.66 2.24
N PHE A 54 9.41 -20.26 2.27
CA PHE A 54 8.70 -19.75 1.11
C PHE A 54 9.34 -18.46 0.57
N LEU A 55 9.65 -17.49 1.44
CA LEU A 55 10.36 -16.27 1.04
C LEU A 55 11.75 -16.56 0.46
N GLN A 56 12.46 -17.57 0.99
CA GLN A 56 13.77 -17.96 0.46
C GLN A 56 13.66 -18.62 -0.92
N VAL A 57 12.59 -19.36 -1.19
CA VAL A 57 12.32 -19.97 -2.50
C VAL A 57 11.87 -18.90 -3.50
N VAL A 58 10.91 -18.05 -3.14
CA VAL A 58 10.45 -16.94 -4.00
C VAL A 58 11.58 -15.97 -4.29
N GLY A 59 12.37 -15.55 -3.29
CA GLY A 59 13.53 -14.67 -3.48
C GLY A 59 14.69 -15.29 -4.28
N ARG A 60 14.68 -16.61 -4.51
CA ARG A 60 15.61 -17.29 -5.42
C ARG A 60 15.06 -17.42 -6.84
N ILE A 61 13.74 -17.51 -7.01
CA ILE A 61 13.07 -17.65 -8.31
C ILE A 61 12.85 -16.29 -8.96
N GLU A 62 12.41 -15.31 -8.19
CA GLU A 62 12.36 -13.92 -8.56
C GLU A 62 13.51 -13.24 -7.83
N GLY A 63 14.47 -12.69 -8.59
CA GLY A 63 15.57 -11.91 -8.05
C GLY A 63 15.06 -10.66 -7.33
N PHE A 64 14.52 -10.84 -6.12
CA PHE A 64 14.15 -9.80 -5.18
C PHE A 64 15.45 -9.17 -4.68
N ASP A 65 16.09 -8.41 -5.58
CA ASP A 65 17.20 -7.56 -5.30
C ASP A 65 16.63 -6.39 -4.47
N ILE A 66 16.65 -6.55 -3.14
CA ILE A 66 16.52 -5.41 -2.20
C ILE A 66 17.81 -4.56 -2.26
N LYS A 67 18.49 -4.48 -3.40
CA LYS A 67 19.12 -3.24 -3.81
C LYS A 67 18.00 -2.26 -4.08
N GLN A 68 17.53 -1.71 -2.97
CA GLN A 68 17.11 -0.34 -2.84
C GLN A 68 17.81 0.45 -3.94
N ASN A 69 17.05 0.72 -5.01
CA ASN A 69 17.49 1.55 -6.09
C ASN A 69 17.55 2.96 -5.50
N ARG A 70 18.57 3.20 -4.68
CA ARG A 70 18.97 4.52 -4.23
C ARG A 70 19.65 5.10 -5.45
N GLU A 71 18.85 5.31 -6.50
CA GLU A 71 19.16 6.25 -7.55
C GLU A 71 19.70 7.45 -6.82
N ARG A 72 20.97 7.76 -7.04
CA ARG A 72 21.56 8.99 -6.55
C ARG A 72 20.65 10.08 -7.11
N GLN A 73 19.77 10.62 -6.26
CA GLN A 73 18.95 11.75 -6.61
C GLN A 73 19.93 12.87 -6.91
N ILE A 74 20.20 13.09 -8.19
CA ILE A 74 20.92 14.25 -8.68
C ILE A 74 20.02 15.40 -8.26
N MET A 75 20.43 16.17 -7.25
CA MET A 75 19.70 17.36 -6.88
C MET A 75 19.62 18.24 -8.12
N PRO A 76 18.41 18.63 -8.54
CA PRO A 76 18.28 19.43 -9.74
C PRO A 76 18.94 20.80 -9.51
N PRO A 77 19.42 21.46 -10.58
CA PRO A 77 20.16 22.72 -10.47
C PRO A 77 19.40 23.76 -9.63
N LYS A 78 20.15 24.54 -8.83
CA LYS A 78 19.56 25.58 -7.98
C LYS A 78 18.68 26.53 -8.81
N GLY A 79 17.39 26.59 -8.49
CA GLY A 79 16.40 27.42 -9.20
C GLY A 79 15.41 26.66 -10.06
N THR A 80 15.56 25.34 -10.23
CA THR A 80 14.51 24.53 -10.87
C THR A 80 13.34 24.30 -9.92
N PRO A 81 12.08 24.41 -10.39
CA PRO A 81 10.93 24.03 -9.58
C PRO A 81 11.03 22.55 -9.22
N LEU A 82 10.92 22.25 -7.94
CA LEU A 82 10.93 20.87 -7.44
C LEU A 82 9.55 20.24 -7.71
N LEU A 83 9.55 19.02 -8.23
CA LEU A 83 8.32 18.22 -8.26
C LEU A 83 7.87 17.97 -6.82
N GLN A 84 6.57 18.21 -6.58
CA GLN A 84 5.95 17.84 -5.31
C GLN A 84 5.88 16.32 -5.22
N SER A 85 6.58 15.74 -4.26
CA SER A 85 6.64 14.28 -4.04
C SER A 85 5.65 13.80 -2.96
N ASN A 86 4.77 14.67 -2.48
CA ASN A 86 3.79 14.29 -1.47
C ASN A 86 2.70 13.40 -2.09
N VAL A 87 2.10 12.54 -1.25
CA VAL A 87 1.08 11.56 -1.68
C VAL A 87 -0.15 12.25 -2.26
N THR A 88 -0.52 13.41 -1.71
CA THR A 88 -1.64 14.22 -2.19
C THR A 88 -1.43 14.68 -3.63
N ALA A 89 -0.25 15.21 -3.98
CA ALA A 89 0.06 15.64 -5.35
C ALA A 89 0.04 14.47 -6.34
N GLN A 90 0.45 13.27 -5.92
CA GLN A 90 0.30 12.08 -6.76
C GLN A 90 -1.17 11.74 -7.03
N GLY A 91 -2.02 11.81 -5.99
CA GLY A 91 -3.46 11.65 -6.13
C GLY A 91 -4.08 12.68 -7.07
N ASP A 92 -3.72 13.96 -6.89
CA ASP A 92 -4.20 15.08 -7.71
C ASP A 92 -3.79 14.91 -9.17
N MET A 93 -2.55 14.51 -9.44
CA MET A 93 -2.07 14.25 -10.81
C MET A 93 -2.86 13.14 -11.50
N VAL A 94 -3.18 12.05 -10.80
CA VAL A 94 -4.00 10.96 -11.34
C VAL A 94 -5.43 11.45 -11.62
N GLN A 95 -6.01 12.24 -10.73
CA GLN A 95 -7.35 12.78 -10.91
C GLN A 95 -7.42 13.73 -12.11
N ILE A 96 -6.46 14.65 -12.23
CA ILE A 96 -6.34 15.56 -13.38
C ILE A 96 -6.25 14.75 -14.67
N ARG A 97 -5.45 13.68 -14.70
CA ARG A 97 -5.30 12.84 -15.89
C ARG A 97 -6.62 12.15 -16.27
N LYS A 98 -7.37 11.66 -15.28
CA LYS A 98 -8.70 11.06 -15.52
C LYS A 98 -9.69 12.09 -16.08
N ASP A 99 -9.71 13.29 -15.50
CA ASP A 99 -10.60 14.36 -15.92
C ASP A 99 -10.25 14.86 -17.33
N GLU A 100 -8.96 14.93 -17.66
CA GLU A 100 -8.47 15.24 -18.99
C GLU A 100 -8.97 14.22 -20.02
N VAL A 101 -8.76 12.92 -19.76
CA VAL A 101 -9.22 11.84 -20.64
C VAL A 101 -10.74 11.86 -20.81
N ALA A 102 -11.49 12.02 -19.72
CA ALA A 102 -12.95 12.10 -19.77
C ALA A 102 -13.43 13.27 -20.63
N LYS A 103 -12.73 14.41 -20.57
CA LYS A 103 -13.05 15.56 -21.41
C LYS A 103 -12.66 15.32 -22.87
N LEU A 104 -11.54 14.70 -23.18
CA LEU A 104 -11.01 14.63 -24.56
C LEU A 104 -11.59 13.48 -25.40
N SER A 105 -12.01 12.38 -24.77
CA SER A 105 -12.37 11.14 -25.47
C SER A 105 -13.85 11.02 -25.89
N GLY A 106 -14.74 11.87 -25.34
CA GLY A 106 -16.17 11.72 -25.50
C GLY A 106 -16.85 12.74 -26.41
N TYR A 107 -18.01 12.36 -26.94
CA TYR A 107 -18.97 13.30 -27.51
C TYR A 107 -19.82 13.88 -26.38
N ALA A 108 -19.99 15.21 -26.35
CA ALA A 108 -20.81 15.86 -25.35
C ALA A 108 -21.56 17.06 -25.96
N PRO A 109 -22.82 17.31 -25.60
CA PRO A 109 -23.53 18.50 -26.05
C PRO A 109 -22.90 19.75 -25.42
N ILE A 110 -22.75 20.82 -26.20
CA ILE A 110 -22.35 22.15 -25.72
C ILE A 110 -23.66 22.91 -25.44
N PRO A 111 -24.00 23.18 -24.17
CA PRO A 111 -25.32 23.64 -23.77
C PRO A 111 -25.72 25.00 -24.35
N GLU A 112 -24.76 25.82 -24.76
CA GLU A 112 -25.01 27.20 -25.17
C GLU A 112 -25.21 27.38 -26.69
N GLU A 113 -24.89 26.39 -27.53
CA GLU A 113 -24.81 26.63 -28.98
C GLU A 113 -25.41 25.54 -29.86
N GLY A 114 -26.11 24.55 -29.30
CA GLY A 114 -26.68 23.43 -30.08
C GLY A 114 -25.64 22.60 -30.84
N ARG A 115 -24.36 22.77 -30.51
CA ARG A 115 -23.22 22.07 -31.10
C ARG A 115 -22.82 20.89 -30.23
N TYR A 116 -22.27 19.86 -30.86
CA TYR A 116 -21.68 18.73 -30.17
C TYR A 116 -20.16 18.85 -30.16
N LYS A 117 -19.57 18.63 -28.99
CA LYS A 117 -18.14 18.35 -28.86
C LYS A 117 -17.86 16.99 -29.49
N ILE A 118 -16.79 16.94 -30.27
CA ILE A 118 -16.26 15.70 -30.86
C ILE A 118 -14.94 15.33 -30.17
N PRO A 119 -14.57 14.04 -30.10
CA PRO A 119 -13.27 13.60 -29.63
C PRO A 119 -12.14 14.21 -30.48
N VAL A 120 -10.98 14.43 -29.86
CA VAL A 120 -9.83 15.06 -30.52
C VAL A 120 -9.37 14.24 -31.72
N GLU A 121 -9.39 12.92 -31.62
CA GLU A 121 -9.01 12.01 -32.70
C GLU A 121 -9.90 12.23 -33.93
N LYS A 122 -11.21 12.38 -33.72
CA LYS A 122 -12.15 12.63 -34.82
C LYS A 122 -11.99 14.04 -35.37
N ALA A 123 -11.69 15.02 -34.52
CA ALA A 123 -11.37 16.38 -34.96
C ALA A 123 -10.12 16.39 -35.86
N MET A 124 -9.08 15.66 -35.49
CA MET A 124 -7.87 15.54 -36.31
C MET A 124 -8.15 14.89 -37.66
N GLU A 125 -8.93 13.80 -37.69
CA GLU A 125 -9.33 13.15 -38.94
C GLU A 125 -10.08 14.12 -39.87
N ILE A 126 -11.04 14.88 -39.33
CA ILE A 126 -11.79 15.88 -40.11
C ILE A 126 -10.88 16.98 -40.64
N VAL A 127 -9.88 17.42 -39.86
CA VAL A 127 -8.92 18.45 -40.29
C VAL A 127 -7.98 17.91 -41.38
N VAL A 128 -7.59 16.63 -41.32
CA VAL A 128 -6.80 16.00 -42.38
C VAL A 128 -7.61 15.88 -43.66
N GLU A 129 -8.89 15.48 -43.57
CA GLU A 129 -9.77 15.33 -44.72
C GLU A 129 -10.16 16.67 -45.37
N ARG A 130 -10.48 17.68 -44.54
CA ARG A 130 -11.06 18.96 -45.01
C ARG A 130 -10.03 20.09 -45.10
N GLY A 131 -8.82 19.86 -44.60
CA GLY A 131 -7.82 20.90 -44.41
C GLY A 131 -8.11 21.82 -43.22
N LEU A 132 -7.15 22.70 -42.91
CA LEU A 132 -7.33 23.71 -41.87
C LEU A 132 -8.37 24.75 -42.32
N PRO A 133 -9.35 25.10 -41.46
CA PRO A 133 -10.31 26.13 -41.79
C PRO A 133 -9.59 27.47 -41.94
N THR A 134 -9.60 28.03 -43.14
CA THR A 134 -9.14 29.40 -43.37
C THR A 134 -10.17 30.37 -42.80
N LYS A 135 -9.83 31.05 -41.71
CA LYS A 135 -10.58 32.25 -41.29
C LYS A 135 -10.45 33.30 -42.40
N ALA A 136 -11.57 33.90 -42.82
CA ALA A 136 -11.53 35.07 -43.67
C ALA A 136 -10.72 36.17 -42.95
N GLY A 137 -9.53 36.48 -43.46
CA GLY A 137 -8.59 37.44 -42.86
C GLY A 137 -7.36 36.86 -42.15
N ALA A 138 -7.13 35.54 -42.17
CA ALA A 138 -5.88 34.98 -41.67
C ALA A 138 -4.75 35.11 -42.72
N GLU A 139 -3.75 35.95 -42.46
CA GLU A 139 -2.53 36.01 -43.28
C GLU A 139 -1.76 34.69 -43.16
N VAL A 140 -1.51 34.03 -44.29
CA VAL A 140 -0.68 32.83 -44.35
C VAL A 140 0.78 33.27 -44.10
N PRO A 141 1.45 32.77 -43.05
CA PRO A 141 2.83 33.14 -42.80
C PRO A 141 3.70 32.71 -43.98
N LYS A 142 4.35 33.69 -44.61
CA LYS A 142 5.24 33.50 -45.75
C LYS A 142 6.45 32.71 -45.29
N VAL A 143 6.53 31.44 -45.67
CA VAL A 143 7.73 30.62 -45.45
C VAL A 143 8.83 31.19 -46.34
N MET A 144 9.80 31.90 -45.75
CA MET A 144 11.02 32.28 -46.44
C MET A 144 11.77 30.98 -46.77
N LYS A 145 11.95 30.72 -48.07
CA LYS A 145 12.85 29.69 -48.58
C LYS A 145 14.30 30.14 -48.44
#